data_AF-A0A350EQE7-F1
#
_entry.id   AF-A0A350EQE7-F1
#
_cell.length_a   1.000
_cell.length_b   1.000
_cell.length_c   1.000
_cell.angle_alpha   90.00
_cell.angle_beta   90.00
_cell.angle_gamma   90.00
#
_symmetry.space_group_name_H-M   'P 1'
#
loop_
_entity.id
_entity.type
_entity.pdbx_description
1 polymer ?
#
loop_
_entity_poly.entity_id
_entity_poly.type
_entity_poly.pdbx_seq_one_letter_code
_entity_poly.pdbx_strand_id
1 'polypeptide(L)'
;MKHHHRQLKEAGETDEIRRRLELIEIVDQDLQIKAENCRASGDGLGRVVVTRVNTRTATGESPGWEVWFVPRGLFPSEAEHSRFNRQSTPTEALQLPPGGYLLWAVKGGNRTEPAFHPIGGHGREEVVIDLAVP
;
A
#
# COMPACT_ATOMS: atom_id res chain seq x y z
N MET A 1 43.89 4.25 -5.71
CA MET A 1 43.04 4.41 -4.50
C MET A 1 42.13 5.65 -4.53
N LYS A 2 42.61 6.86 -4.86
CA LYS A 2 41.77 8.09 -4.87
C LYS A 2 40.57 8.06 -5.85
N HIS A 3 40.75 7.45 -7.02
CA HIS A 3 39.69 7.38 -8.05
C HIS A 3 38.50 6.50 -7.66
N HIS A 4 38.75 5.42 -6.92
CA HIS A 4 37.72 4.48 -6.48
C HIS A 4 36.86 5.07 -5.34
N HIS A 5 37.48 5.81 -4.42
CA HIS A 5 36.76 6.51 -3.35
C HIS A 5 35.83 7.61 -3.89
N ARG A 6 36.22 8.29 -4.96
CA ARG A 6 35.39 9.31 -5.61
C ARG A 6 34.15 8.71 -6.29
N GLN A 7 34.33 7.59 -7.02
CA GLN A 7 33.23 6.88 -7.67
C GLN A 7 32.21 6.33 -6.66
N LEU A 8 32.66 5.80 -5.52
CA LEU A 8 31.78 5.34 -4.44
C LEU A 8 30.96 6.48 -3.82
N LYS A 9 31.56 7.67 -3.71
CA LYS A 9 30.86 8.86 -3.18
C LYS A 9 29.80 9.38 -4.16
N GLU A 10 30.14 9.50 -5.44
CA GLU A 10 29.22 9.95 -6.50
C GLU A 10 28.03 8.97 -6.67
N ALA A 11 28.28 7.66 -6.54
CA ALA A 11 27.23 6.65 -6.55
C ALA A 11 26.27 6.78 -5.34
N GLY A 12 26.83 6.97 -4.13
CA GLY A 12 26.02 7.17 -2.92
C GLY A 12 25.15 8.42 -2.97
N GLU A 13 25.67 9.53 -3.49
CA GLU A 13 24.89 10.77 -3.70
C GLU A 13 23.75 10.57 -4.71
N THR A 14 24.00 9.79 -5.77
CA THR A 14 22.98 9.48 -6.79
C THR A 14 21.84 8.63 -6.21
N ASP A 15 22.16 7.64 -5.38
CA ASP A 15 21.16 6.78 -4.75
C ASP A 15 20.34 7.53 -3.70
N GLU A 16 20.95 8.46 -2.97
CA GLU A 16 20.24 9.34 -2.03
C GLU A 16 19.25 10.27 -2.76
N ILE A 17 19.66 10.87 -3.87
CA ILE A 17 18.77 11.70 -4.71
C ILE A 17 17.61 10.86 -5.23
N ARG A 18 17.87 9.65 -5.75
CA ARG A 18 16.82 8.76 -6.26
C ARG A 18 15.81 8.44 -5.17
N ARG A 19 16.26 8.05 -3.98
CA ARG A 19 15.38 7.75 -2.84
C ARG A 19 14.52 8.94 -2.42
N ARG A 20 15.06 10.16 -2.47
CA ARG A 20 14.29 11.39 -2.17
C ARG A 20 13.22 11.65 -3.22
N LEU A 21 13.54 11.47 -4.50
CA LEU A 21 12.57 11.61 -5.59
C LEU A 21 11.44 10.58 -5.46
N GLU A 22 11.76 9.32 -5.17
CA GLU A 22 10.78 8.28 -4.91
C GLU A 22 9.84 8.64 -3.76
N LEU A 23 10.36 9.22 -2.66
CA LEU A 23 9.52 9.68 -1.56
C LEU A 23 8.59 10.83 -1.97
N ILE A 24 9.06 11.77 -2.78
CA ILE A 24 8.24 12.87 -3.29
C ILE A 24 7.11 12.31 -4.17
N GLU A 25 7.41 11.36 -5.06
CA GLU A 25 6.41 10.72 -5.91
C GLU A 25 5.35 9.96 -5.09
N ILE A 26 5.77 9.28 -4.02
CA ILE A 26 4.84 8.59 -3.11
C ILE A 26 3.88 9.59 -2.45
N VAL A 27 4.42 10.72 -1.97
CA VAL A 27 3.61 11.76 -1.34
C VAL A 27 2.68 12.43 -2.36
N ASP A 28 3.16 12.73 -3.56
CA ASP A 28 2.35 13.31 -4.63
C ASP A 28 1.18 12.39 -5.00
N GLN A 29 1.44 11.10 -5.22
CA GLN A 29 0.39 10.12 -5.52
C GLN A 29 -0.66 10.01 -4.40
N ASP A 30 -0.22 10.01 -3.15
CA ASP A 30 -1.13 9.97 -2.00
C ASP A 30 -2.01 11.23 -1.92
N LEU A 31 -1.42 12.41 -2.15
CA LEU A 31 -2.14 13.67 -2.21
C LEU A 31 -3.13 13.72 -3.38
N GLN A 32 -2.77 13.19 -4.55
CA GLN A 32 -3.68 13.08 -5.69
C GLN A 32 -4.91 12.24 -5.36
N ILE A 33 -4.72 11.05 -4.77
CA ILE A 33 -5.82 10.16 -4.35
C ILE A 33 -6.76 10.88 -3.36
N LYS A 34 -6.19 11.55 -2.37
CA LYS A 34 -6.95 12.31 -1.37
C LYS A 34 -7.70 13.49 -1.98
N ALA A 35 -7.05 14.26 -2.84
CA ALA A 35 -7.64 15.42 -3.52
C ALA A 35 -8.75 14.99 -4.50
N GLU A 36 -8.59 13.87 -5.20
CA GLU A 36 -9.64 13.28 -6.01
C GLU A 36 -10.82 12.83 -5.17
N ASN A 37 -10.59 12.12 -4.06
CA ASN A 37 -11.66 11.71 -3.16
C ASN A 37 -12.45 12.93 -2.65
N CYS A 38 -11.76 13.97 -2.19
CA CYS A 38 -12.41 15.20 -1.69
C CYS A 38 -13.21 15.95 -2.75
N ARG A 39 -12.76 15.95 -4.02
CA ARG A 39 -13.47 16.61 -5.12
C ARG A 39 -14.70 15.83 -5.57
N ALA A 40 -14.62 14.50 -5.53
CA ALA A 40 -15.67 13.62 -6.01
C ALA A 40 -16.71 13.26 -4.94
N SER A 41 -16.37 13.37 -3.65
CA SER A 41 -17.30 13.11 -2.56
C SER A 41 -18.16 14.34 -2.26
N GLY A 42 -19.47 14.14 -2.05
CA GLY A 42 -20.38 15.22 -1.64
C GLY A 42 -20.16 15.72 -0.20
N ASP A 43 -19.44 14.94 0.61
CA ASP A 43 -19.31 15.12 2.07
C ASP A 43 -18.00 15.80 2.49
N GLY A 44 -17.05 16.04 1.58
CA GLY A 44 -15.80 16.76 1.86
C GLY A 44 -14.70 15.93 2.54
N LEU A 45 -13.94 16.57 3.45
CA LEU A 45 -12.73 16.01 4.09
C LEU A 45 -13.07 15.03 5.22
N GLY A 46 -12.21 14.00 5.41
CA GLY A 46 -12.27 13.10 6.57
C GLY A 46 -13.09 11.82 6.38
N ARG A 47 -13.50 11.52 5.15
CA ARG A 47 -14.21 10.28 4.83
C ARG A 47 -13.28 9.07 4.98
N VAL A 48 -13.89 7.95 5.37
CA VAL A 48 -13.26 6.62 5.36
C VAL A 48 -13.86 5.75 4.26
N VAL A 49 -13.05 4.87 3.70
CA VAL A 49 -13.39 3.94 2.64
C VAL A 49 -13.52 2.56 3.23
N VAL A 50 -14.67 1.94 3.04
CA VAL A 50 -14.91 0.56 3.46
C VAL A 50 -14.09 -0.36 2.56
N THR A 51 -13.10 -1.04 3.12
CA THR A 51 -12.15 -1.87 2.40
C THR A 51 -12.35 -3.33 2.77
N ARG A 52 -12.48 -4.20 1.76
CA ARG A 52 -12.50 -5.66 1.91
C ARG A 52 -11.42 -6.27 1.01
N VAL A 53 -10.78 -7.33 1.48
CA VAL A 53 -9.72 -8.01 0.72
C VAL A 53 -10.04 -9.49 0.59
N ASN A 54 -9.96 -9.98 -0.65
CA ASN A 54 -9.99 -11.38 -0.98
C ASN A 54 -8.57 -11.85 -1.33
N THR A 55 -8.22 -13.06 -0.96
CA THR A 55 -7.00 -13.73 -1.42
C THR A 55 -7.37 -14.78 -2.44
N ARG A 56 -6.75 -14.73 -3.62
CA ARG A 56 -7.10 -15.58 -4.76
C ARG A 56 -5.86 -16.17 -5.42
N THR A 57 -5.94 -17.45 -5.80
CA THR A 57 -4.99 -18.07 -6.72
C THR A 57 -5.47 -17.89 -8.15
N ALA A 58 -4.72 -18.41 -9.12
CA ALA A 58 -5.16 -18.50 -10.51
C ALA A 58 -6.43 -19.35 -10.71
N THR A 59 -6.75 -20.25 -9.76
CA THR A 59 -7.85 -21.22 -9.88
C THR A 59 -9.07 -20.87 -9.03
N GLY A 60 -8.98 -19.89 -8.12
CA GLY A 60 -10.12 -19.49 -7.29
C GLY A 60 -9.73 -18.77 -6.01
N GLU A 61 -10.66 -18.73 -5.05
CA GLU A 61 -10.40 -18.18 -3.72
C GLU A 61 -9.47 -19.09 -2.92
N SER A 62 -8.59 -18.46 -2.13
CA SER A 62 -7.65 -19.12 -1.24
C SER A 62 -7.87 -18.56 0.16
N PRO A 63 -8.63 -19.21 1.04
CA PRO A 63 -8.94 -18.68 2.37
C PRO A 63 -7.79 -18.92 3.38
N GLY A 64 -7.90 -18.31 4.56
CA GLY A 64 -7.01 -18.50 5.69
C GLY A 64 -5.70 -17.70 5.62
N TRP A 65 -5.67 -16.63 4.84
CA TRP A 65 -4.54 -15.70 4.79
C TRP A 65 -4.76 -14.51 5.72
N GLU A 66 -3.71 -14.09 6.40
CA GLU A 66 -3.68 -12.79 7.06
C GLU A 66 -3.34 -11.72 6.03
N VAL A 67 -4.16 -10.67 5.95
CA VAL A 67 -3.90 -9.54 5.07
C VAL A 67 -3.30 -8.42 5.90
N TRP A 68 -2.10 -8.00 5.50
CA TRP A 68 -1.36 -6.90 6.09
C TRP A 68 -1.37 -5.70 5.16
N PHE A 69 -1.24 -4.50 5.74
CA PHE A 69 -1.25 -3.26 5.00
C PHE A 69 -0.48 -2.15 5.72
N VAL A 70 -0.05 -1.13 4.95
CA VAL A 70 0.55 0.10 5.45
C VAL A 70 0.42 1.21 4.40
N PRO A 71 0.30 2.50 4.79
CA PRO A 71 0.50 3.60 3.85
C PRO A 71 1.87 3.47 3.16
N ARG A 72 1.92 3.63 1.83
CA ARG A 72 3.11 3.30 1.02
C ARG A 72 4.39 3.99 1.51
N GLY A 73 4.29 5.26 1.93
CA GLY A 73 5.44 6.02 2.44
C GLY A 73 5.98 5.54 3.78
N LEU A 74 5.19 4.78 4.55
CA LEU A 74 5.55 4.23 5.85
C LEU A 74 6.03 2.78 5.79
N PHE A 75 6.05 2.17 4.60
CA PHE A 75 6.45 0.78 4.42
C PHE A 75 7.80 0.40 5.05
N PRO A 76 8.85 1.26 5.06
CA PRO A 76 10.11 0.92 5.72
C PRO A 76 10.02 0.76 7.25
N SER A 77 8.94 1.22 7.89
CA SER A 77 8.73 1.13 9.34
C SER A 77 7.79 -0.03 9.68
N GLU A 78 8.34 -1.16 10.12
CA GLU A 78 7.54 -2.34 10.51
C GLU A 78 6.56 -2.06 11.65
N ALA A 79 6.88 -1.10 12.53
CA ALA A 79 5.99 -0.69 13.62
C ALA A 79 4.68 -0.05 13.12
N GLU A 80 4.65 0.45 11.88
CA GLU A 80 3.46 1.03 11.25
C GLU A 80 2.62 -0.01 10.50
N HIS A 81 3.12 -1.25 10.37
CA HIS A 81 2.41 -2.29 9.65
C HIS A 81 1.22 -2.76 10.48
N SER A 82 0.06 -2.80 9.85
CA SER A 82 -1.18 -3.25 10.46
C SER A 82 -1.75 -4.43 9.68
N ARG A 83 -2.68 -5.17 10.29
CA ARG A 83 -3.36 -6.29 9.64
C ARG A 83 -4.87 -6.19 9.80
N PHE A 84 -5.59 -6.80 8.86
CA PHE A 84 -7.02 -7.03 9.01
C PHE A 84 -7.25 -7.99 10.19
N ASN A 85 -8.35 -7.75 10.94
CA ASN A 85 -8.63 -8.48 12.17
C ASN A 85 -8.92 -9.97 11.93
N ARG A 86 -9.61 -10.30 10.84
CA ARG A 86 -9.91 -11.67 10.41
C ARG A 86 -9.17 -12.05 9.13
N GLN A 87 -8.85 -13.34 9.03
CA GLN A 87 -8.33 -13.94 7.82
C GLN A 87 -9.38 -13.92 6.69
N SER A 88 -8.94 -13.79 5.44
CA SER A 88 -9.79 -13.84 4.23
C SER A 88 -10.32 -15.26 3.93
N THR A 89 -11.34 -15.51 3.10
CA THR A 89 -12.05 -14.68 2.10
C THR A 89 -13.55 -14.49 2.41
N PRO A 90 -14.08 -13.25 2.43
CA PRO A 90 -13.37 -11.97 2.48
C PRO A 90 -12.83 -11.68 3.89
N THR A 91 -11.84 -10.78 4.01
CA THR A 91 -11.56 -10.14 5.30
C THR A 91 -12.81 -9.42 5.81
N GLU A 92 -12.87 -9.16 7.12
CA GLU A 92 -13.84 -8.18 7.61
C GLU A 92 -13.59 -6.80 7.00
N ALA A 93 -14.68 -6.06 6.83
CA ALA A 93 -14.62 -4.69 6.37
C ALA A 93 -13.77 -3.84 7.32
N LEU A 94 -12.77 -3.15 6.77
CA LEU A 94 -11.95 -2.20 7.51
C LEU A 94 -12.15 -0.80 6.93
N GLN A 95 -12.30 0.20 7.79
CA GLN A 95 -12.40 1.59 7.38
C GLN A 95 -10.99 2.17 7.27
N LEU A 96 -10.59 2.55 6.06
CA LEU A 96 -9.29 3.15 5.78
C LEU A 96 -9.49 4.55 5.21
N PRO A 97 -8.68 5.57 5.60
CA PRO A 97 -8.73 6.85 4.94
C PRO A 97 -8.26 6.71 3.47
N PRO A 98 -8.72 7.60 2.56
CA PRO A 98 -8.22 7.63 1.19
C PRO A 98 -6.70 7.81 1.17
N GLY A 99 -6.03 7.08 0.28
CA GLY A 99 -4.58 7.16 0.15
C GLY A 99 -3.96 5.98 -0.60
N GLY A 100 -2.65 6.03 -0.73
CA GLY A 100 -1.85 4.98 -1.36
C GLY A 100 -1.39 3.93 -0.33
N TYR A 101 -1.85 2.69 -0.49
CA TYR A 101 -1.51 1.59 0.43
C TYR A 101 -0.70 0.50 -0.26
N LEU A 102 0.19 -0.13 0.50
CA LEU A 102 0.75 -1.42 0.15
C LEU A 102 0.01 -2.51 0.94
N LEU A 103 -0.41 -3.58 0.28
CA LEU A 103 -1.06 -4.73 0.89
C LEU A 103 -0.30 -6.02 0.54
N TRP A 104 -0.22 -6.96 1.48
CA TRP A 104 0.37 -8.28 1.26
C TRP A 104 -0.33 -9.35 2.12
N ALA A 105 -0.20 -10.61 1.71
CA ALA A 105 -0.79 -11.74 2.39
C ALA A 105 0.29 -12.57 3.10
N VAL A 106 -0.04 -13.09 4.29
CA VAL A 106 0.81 -13.98 5.07
C VAL A 106 0.05 -15.25 5.46
N LYS A 107 0.62 -16.42 5.21
CA LYS A 107 0.08 -17.72 5.64
C LYS A 107 1.18 -18.74 5.84
N GLY A 108 1.28 -19.31 7.04
CA GLY A 108 2.23 -20.40 7.34
C GLY A 108 3.70 -20.07 7.07
N GLY A 109 4.11 -18.81 7.27
CA GLY A 109 5.46 -18.34 6.98
C GLY A 109 5.68 -17.87 5.54
N ASN A 110 4.75 -18.15 4.62
CA ASN A 110 4.77 -17.56 3.28
C ASN A 110 4.24 -16.14 3.33
N ARG A 111 4.95 -15.22 2.69
CA ARG A 111 4.58 -13.81 2.53
C ARG A 111 4.59 -13.46 1.04
N THR A 112 3.53 -12.82 0.55
CA THR A 112 3.51 -12.30 -0.84
C THR A 112 4.25 -10.97 -0.92
N GLU A 113 4.65 -10.61 -2.15
CA GLU A 113 5.16 -9.27 -2.41
C GLU A 113 4.09 -8.21 -2.10
N PRO A 114 4.45 -7.07 -1.47
CA PRO A 114 3.55 -5.95 -1.27
C PRO A 114 3.07 -5.36 -2.60
N ALA A 115 1.76 -5.29 -2.77
CA ALA A 115 1.10 -4.72 -3.94
C ALA A 115 0.52 -3.34 -3.63
N PHE A 116 0.69 -2.38 -4.55
CA PHE A 116 0.12 -1.05 -4.41
C PHE A 116 -1.36 -1.03 -4.77
N HIS A 117 -2.16 -0.41 -3.90
CA HIS A 117 -3.58 -0.19 -4.11
C HIS A 117 -3.98 1.25 -3.73
N PRO A 118 -4.58 2.01 -4.66
CA PRO A 118 -5.17 3.30 -4.35
C PRO A 118 -6.54 3.11 -3.70
N ILE A 119 -6.66 3.47 -2.42
CA ILE A 119 -7.91 3.36 -1.66
C ILE A 119 -8.63 4.71 -1.71
N GLY A 120 -9.91 4.70 -2.07
CA GLY A 120 -10.75 5.91 -2.14
C GLY A 120 -10.55 6.80 -3.36
N GLY A 121 -9.69 6.43 -4.31
CA GLY A 121 -9.55 7.15 -5.58
C GLY A 121 -10.91 7.32 -6.28
N HIS A 122 -11.10 8.46 -6.96
CA HIS A 122 -12.35 8.82 -7.64
C HIS A 122 -13.61 8.90 -6.75
N GLY A 123 -13.46 9.16 -5.44
CA GLY A 123 -14.62 9.35 -4.54
C GLY A 123 -15.30 8.07 -4.08
N ARG A 124 -14.67 6.89 -4.31
CA ARG A 124 -15.23 5.60 -3.90
C ARG A 124 -15.41 5.51 -2.39
N GLU A 125 -16.56 4.99 -1.97
CA GLU A 125 -16.93 4.77 -0.57
C GLU A 125 -16.58 3.35 -0.10
N GLU A 126 -16.51 2.43 -1.06
CA GLU A 126 -16.16 1.03 -0.85
C GLU A 126 -15.15 0.58 -1.89
N VAL A 127 -14.21 -0.27 -1.48
CA VAL A 127 -13.28 -0.96 -2.37
C VAL A 127 -13.15 -2.43 -1.95
N VAL A 128 -13.23 -3.31 -2.94
CA VAL A 128 -12.93 -4.74 -2.82
C VAL A 128 -11.65 -5.02 -3.59
N ILE A 129 -10.66 -5.60 -2.93
CA ILE A 129 -9.34 -5.87 -3.48
C ILE A 129 -9.15 -7.39 -3.59
N ASP A 130 -8.80 -7.86 -4.79
CA ASP A 130 -8.36 -9.22 -5.00
C ASP A 130 -6.82 -9.26 -4.95
N LEU A 131 -6.28 -9.83 -3.88
CA LEU A 131 -4.85 -10.00 -3.66
C LEU A 131 -4.41 -11.38 -4.15
N ALA A 132 -3.48 -11.39 -5.10
CA ALA A 132 -2.94 -12.62 -5.65
C ALA A 132 -2.09 -13.35 -4.60
N VAL A 133 -2.35 -14.65 -4.42
CA VAL A 133 -1.58 -15.54 -3.55
C VAL A 133 -1.17 -16.81 -4.31
N PRO A 134 -0.09 -17.49 -3.88
CA PRO A 134 0.35 -18.77 -4.47
C PRO A 134 -0.71 -19.87 -4.41
#